data_AF-A0A1G6QFI2-F1
#
_entry.id   AF-A0A1G6QFI2-F1
#
_cell.length_a   1.000
_cell.length_b   1.000
_cell.length_c   1.000
_cell.angle_alpha   90.00
_cell.angle_beta   90.00
_cell.angle_gamma   90.00
#
_symmetry.space_group_name_H-M   'P 1'
#
loop_
_entity.id
_entity.type
_entity.pdbx_description
1 polymer ?
#
loop_
_entity_poly.entity_id
_entity_poly.type
_entity_poly.pdbx_seq_one_letter_code
_entity_poly.pdbx_strand_id
1 'polypeptide(L)'
;MKSPHSITGKKTSMIANYGFNATLTAKPGSGDRLVDLLLNGLNEGSPGASEHCVVYLVARSASDPDIVHVTEGWTSEEDHHRIFAGEAAQAIVAQIGALLAKESEYTDYVPVRGKAAF
;
A
#
# COMPACT_ATOMS: atom_id res chain seq x y z
N MET A 1 -33.47 4.90 39.63
CA MET A 1 -33.20 4.05 38.45
C MET A 1 -33.14 4.91 37.19
N LYS A 2 -31.95 5.16 36.64
CA LYS A 2 -31.68 5.32 35.20
C LYS A 2 -30.25 4.85 34.96
N SER A 3 -30.09 3.78 34.19
CA SER A 3 -28.80 3.20 33.82
C SER A 3 -28.24 3.97 32.62
N PRO A 4 -26.95 4.36 32.60
CA PRO A 4 -26.36 4.96 31.41
C PRO A 4 -26.10 3.87 30.37
N HIS A 5 -26.76 3.98 29.21
CA HIS A 5 -26.43 3.16 28.06
C HIS A 5 -25.00 3.49 27.61
N SER A 6 -24.07 2.59 27.92
CA SER A 6 -22.76 2.57 27.29
C SER A 6 -22.95 2.17 25.83
N ILE A 7 -22.86 3.14 24.91
CA ILE A 7 -22.74 2.86 23.48
C ILE A 7 -21.31 2.38 23.26
N THR A 8 -21.08 1.08 23.38
CA THR A 8 -19.89 0.45 22.80
C THR A 8 -19.98 0.58 21.30
N GLY A 9 -19.31 1.58 20.73
CA GLY A 9 -19.12 1.69 19.29
C GLY A 9 -18.49 0.40 18.78
N LYS A 10 -19.21 -0.32 17.92
CA LYS A 10 -18.67 -1.50 17.23
C LYS A 10 -17.49 -0.99 16.39
N LYS A 11 -16.25 -1.27 16.80
CA LYS A 11 -15.08 -1.07 15.93
C LYS A 11 -15.37 -1.89 14.67
N THR A 12 -15.68 -1.22 13.57
CA THR A 12 -15.61 -1.82 12.25
C THR A 12 -14.18 -2.29 12.10
N SER A 13 -13.99 -3.62 12.08
CA SER A 13 -12.71 -4.17 11.69
C SER A 13 -12.46 -3.70 10.26
N MET A 14 -11.44 -2.87 10.04
CA MET A 14 -10.99 -2.52 8.70
C MET A 14 -10.35 -3.79 8.12
N ILE A 15 -11.16 -4.57 7.40
CA ILE A 15 -10.73 -5.80 6.74
C ILE A 15 -10.40 -5.42 5.30
N ALA A 16 -9.20 -5.75 4.86
CA ALA A 16 -8.85 -5.66 3.45
C ALA A 16 -9.55 -6.80 2.68
N ASN A 17 -10.42 -6.47 1.74
CA ASN A 17 -11.13 -7.45 0.90
C ASN A 17 -10.50 -7.58 -0.50
N TYR A 18 -9.58 -6.68 -0.84
CA TYR A 18 -8.82 -6.66 -2.08
C TYR A 18 -7.36 -6.38 -1.76
N GLY A 19 -6.42 -7.01 -2.45
CA GLY A 19 -5.00 -6.77 -2.20
C GLY A 19 -4.10 -7.34 -3.27
N PHE A 20 -2.84 -6.98 -3.21
CA PHE A 20 -1.82 -7.48 -4.12
C PHE A 20 -0.42 -7.39 -3.51
N ASN A 21 0.51 -8.13 -4.06
CA ASN A 21 1.93 -7.86 -3.92
C ASN A 21 2.50 -7.45 -5.28
N ALA A 22 3.23 -6.34 -5.27
CA ALA A 22 4.03 -5.89 -6.39
C ALA A 22 5.50 -6.14 -6.08
N THR A 23 6.23 -6.71 -7.05
CA THR A 23 7.69 -6.79 -7.02
C THR A 23 8.24 -5.80 -8.04
N LEU A 24 9.02 -4.85 -7.55
CA LEU A 24 9.63 -3.78 -8.32
C LEU A 24 11.15 -3.99 -8.34
N THR A 25 11.74 -4.02 -9.53
CA THR A 25 13.20 -4.06 -9.68
C THR A 25 13.68 -2.69 -10.12
N ALA A 26 14.42 -2.00 -9.26
CA ALA A 26 15.07 -0.74 -9.57
C ALA A 26 16.19 -0.93 -10.59
N LYS A 27 16.54 0.15 -11.30
CA LYS A 27 17.83 0.24 -12.02
C LYS A 27 18.98 0.01 -11.04
N PRO A 28 20.12 -0.57 -11.48
CA PRO A 28 21.24 -0.88 -10.61
C PRO A 28 21.65 0.29 -9.71
N GLY A 29 21.73 0.05 -8.40
CA GLY A 29 22.10 1.04 -7.38
C GLY A 29 21.03 2.08 -7.06
N SER A 30 19.79 1.90 -7.52
CA SER A 30 18.68 2.85 -7.29
C SER A 30 17.65 2.35 -6.27
N GLY A 31 17.88 1.20 -5.63
CA GLY A 31 16.96 0.60 -4.66
C GLY A 31 16.50 1.54 -3.54
N ASP A 32 17.42 2.25 -2.89
CA ASP A 32 17.07 3.18 -1.80
C ASP A 32 16.18 4.33 -2.27
N ARG A 33 16.49 4.88 -3.46
CA ARG A 33 15.66 5.93 -4.07
C ARG A 33 14.26 5.42 -4.42
N LEU A 34 14.15 4.15 -4.85
CA LEU A 34 12.86 3.51 -5.08
C LEU A 34 12.07 3.35 -3.77
N VAL A 35 12.73 2.94 -2.68
CA VAL A 35 12.10 2.86 -1.34
C VAL A 35 11.59 4.22 -0.89
N ASP A 36 12.42 5.27 -0.95
CA ASP A 36 12.03 6.63 -0.55
C ASP A 36 10.79 7.12 -1.33
N LEU A 37 10.76 6.86 -2.63
CA LEU A 37 9.64 7.25 -3.48
C LEU A 37 8.36 6.45 -3.17
N LEU A 38 8.48 5.16 -2.89
CA LEU A 38 7.35 4.32 -2.46
C LEU A 38 6.80 4.76 -1.10
N LEU A 39 7.66 5.16 -0.17
CA LEU A 39 7.24 5.65 1.14
C LEU A 39 6.50 6.99 1.05
N ASN A 40 6.68 7.79 -0.02
CA ASN A 40 5.82 8.94 -0.26
C ASN A 40 4.35 8.55 -0.46
N GLY A 41 4.06 7.29 -0.82
CA GLY A 41 2.71 6.75 -0.86
C GLY A 41 1.96 6.83 0.49
N LEU A 42 2.68 6.98 1.60
CA LEU A 42 2.14 7.14 2.96
C LEU A 42 1.94 8.61 3.37
N ASN A 43 2.35 9.58 2.55
CA ASN A 43 2.14 11.00 2.85
C ASN A 43 0.65 11.34 2.75
N GLU A 44 0.22 12.39 3.48
CA GLU A 44 -1.16 12.88 3.41
C GLU A 44 -1.60 13.13 1.95
N GLY A 45 -2.80 12.66 1.60
CA GLY A 45 -3.35 12.74 0.24
C GLY A 45 -2.81 11.70 -0.75
N SER A 46 -1.87 10.84 -0.35
CA SER A 46 -1.35 9.74 -1.17
C SER A 46 -2.12 8.43 -0.94
N PRO A 47 -2.04 7.44 -1.84
CA PRO A 47 -2.87 6.23 -1.78
C PRO A 47 -2.80 5.47 -0.45
N GLY A 48 -1.59 5.27 0.08
CA GLY A 48 -1.36 4.53 1.33
C GLY A 48 -1.83 5.26 2.59
N ALA A 49 -2.10 6.56 2.52
CA ALA A 49 -2.65 7.35 3.63
C ALA A 49 -4.19 7.37 3.66
N SER A 50 -4.84 6.82 2.62
CA SER A 50 -6.30 6.74 2.55
C SER A 50 -6.87 5.83 3.63
N GLU A 51 -8.02 6.18 4.20
CA GLU A 51 -8.76 5.30 5.11
C GLU A 51 -9.19 3.98 4.45
N HIS A 52 -9.25 3.95 3.12
CA HIS A 52 -9.56 2.75 2.34
C HIS A 52 -8.34 1.84 2.13
N CYS A 53 -7.13 2.34 2.33
CA CYS A 53 -5.90 1.56 2.31
C CYS A 53 -5.66 1.00 3.72
N VAL A 54 -5.94 -0.28 3.90
CA VAL A 54 -5.84 -0.97 5.19
C VAL A 54 -4.42 -1.48 5.44
N VAL A 55 -3.70 -1.83 4.37
CA VAL A 55 -2.31 -2.28 4.43
C VAL A 55 -1.54 -1.61 3.29
N TYR A 56 -0.42 -0.98 3.63
CA TYR A 56 0.58 -0.53 2.68
C TYR A 56 1.96 -0.81 3.27
N LEU A 57 2.62 -1.86 2.78
CA LEU A 57 3.90 -2.33 3.33
C LEU A 57 4.97 -2.33 2.25
N VAL A 58 6.01 -1.52 2.45
CA VAL A 58 7.21 -1.49 1.60
C VAL A 58 8.29 -2.34 2.25
N ALA A 59 8.84 -3.31 1.52
CA ALA A 59 9.90 -4.19 1.97
C ALA A 59 11.02 -4.29 0.93
N ARG A 60 12.25 -3.91 1.30
CA ARG A 60 13.43 -4.15 0.46
C ARG A 60 13.92 -5.59 0.64
N SER A 61 14.29 -6.25 -0.45
CA SER A 61 14.91 -7.58 -0.38
C SER A 61 16.25 -7.51 0.35
N ALA A 62 16.50 -8.49 1.22
CA ALA A 62 17.76 -8.59 1.96
C ALA A 62 18.90 -9.14 1.09
N SER A 63 18.58 -9.89 0.04
CA SER A 63 19.57 -10.51 -0.86
C SER A 63 19.88 -9.66 -2.09
N ASP A 64 18.99 -8.72 -2.44
CA ASP A 64 19.17 -7.82 -3.57
C ASP A 64 18.59 -6.44 -3.22
N PRO A 65 19.43 -5.43 -2.93
CA PRO A 65 18.95 -4.12 -2.50
C PRO A 65 18.18 -3.36 -3.59
N ASP A 66 18.28 -3.75 -4.86
CA ASP A 66 17.52 -3.14 -5.96
C ASP A 66 16.14 -3.77 -6.16
N ILE A 67 15.77 -4.80 -5.39
CA ILE A 67 14.43 -5.39 -5.38
C ILE A 67 13.63 -4.87 -4.19
N VAL A 68 12.47 -4.28 -4.46
CA VAL A 68 11.53 -3.78 -3.46
C VAL A 68 10.16 -4.40 -3.71
N HIS A 69 9.51 -4.81 -2.63
CA HIS A 69 8.15 -5.35 -2.63
C HIS A 69 7.19 -4.35 -2.00
N VAL A 70 6.01 -4.22 -2.58
CA VAL A 70 4.89 -3.49 -1.98
C VAL A 70 3.75 -4.48 -1.77
N THR A 71 3.30 -4.65 -0.53
CA THR A 71 2.08 -5.40 -0.23
C THR A 71 0.98 -4.42 0.13
N GLU A 72 -0.12 -4.51 -0.60
CA GLU A 72 -1.28 -3.64 -0.42
C GLU A 72 -2.54 -4.41 -0.04
N GLY A 73 -3.39 -3.75 0.74
CA GLY A 73 -4.69 -4.25 1.15
C GLY A 73 -5.70 -3.11 1.23
N TRP A 74 -6.84 -3.28 0.58
CA TRP A 74 -7.85 -2.28 0.33
C TRP A 74 -9.23 -2.74 0.79
N THR A 75 -10.08 -1.80 1.19
CA THR A 75 -11.48 -2.08 1.56
C THR A 75 -12.26 -2.72 0.41
N SER A 76 -11.98 -2.32 -0.84
CA SER A 76 -12.54 -2.90 -2.06
C SER A 76 -11.64 -2.63 -3.28
N GLU A 77 -11.86 -3.38 -4.37
CA GLU A 77 -11.22 -3.11 -5.67
C GLU A 77 -11.63 -1.74 -6.24
N GLU A 78 -12.89 -1.34 -6.07
CA GLU A 78 -13.40 -0.04 -6.52
C GLU A 78 -12.68 1.12 -5.83
N ASP A 79 -12.49 1.03 -4.51
CA ASP A 79 -11.76 2.04 -3.75
C ASP A 79 -10.31 2.17 -4.22
N HIS A 80 -9.65 1.04 -4.46
CA HIS A 80 -8.30 1.01 -5.01
C HIS A 80 -8.25 1.73 -6.37
N HIS A 81 -9.10 1.34 -7.33
CA HIS A 81 -9.12 1.96 -8.66
C HIS A 81 -9.44 3.44 -8.62
N ARG A 82 -10.43 3.85 -7.81
CA ARG A 82 -10.81 5.26 -7.65
C ARG A 82 -9.65 6.10 -7.11
N ILE A 83 -8.91 5.59 -6.13
CA ILE A 83 -7.77 6.29 -5.53
C ILE A 83 -6.60 6.35 -6.51
N PHE A 84 -6.29 5.25 -7.18
CA PHE A 84 -5.20 5.22 -8.16
C PHE A 84 -5.51 6.00 -9.44
N ALA A 85 -6.77 6.28 -9.76
CA ALA A 85 -7.14 7.21 -10.83
C ALA A 85 -6.83 8.68 -10.50
N GLY A 86 -6.54 9.02 -9.24
CA GLY A 86 -6.24 10.38 -8.80
C GLY A 86 -4.83 10.86 -9.22
N GLU A 87 -4.68 12.18 -9.36
CA GLU A 87 -3.42 12.81 -9.81
C GLU A 87 -2.22 12.48 -8.91
N ALA A 88 -2.42 12.47 -7.59
CA ALA A 88 -1.35 12.16 -6.63
C ALA A 88 -0.79 10.74 -6.84
N ALA A 89 -1.66 9.76 -7.04
CA ALA A 89 -1.27 8.38 -7.30
C ALA A 89 -0.53 8.26 -8.64
N GLN A 90 -1.09 8.84 -9.70
CA GLN A 90 -0.48 8.81 -11.04
C GLN A 90 0.90 9.49 -11.07
N ALA A 91 1.08 10.59 -10.35
CA ALA A 91 2.37 11.27 -10.24
C ALA A 91 3.43 10.42 -9.54
N ILE A 92 3.06 9.65 -8.50
CA ILE A 92 3.96 8.71 -7.82
C ILE A 92 4.31 7.55 -8.75
N VAL A 93 3.30 6.93 -9.39
CA VAL A 93 3.49 5.81 -10.33
C VAL A 93 4.42 6.19 -11.48
N ALA A 94 4.26 7.38 -12.06
CA ALA A 94 5.12 7.86 -13.14
C ALA A 94 6.59 7.99 -12.70
N GLN A 95 6.85 8.52 -11.51
CA GLN A 95 8.20 8.64 -10.96
C GLN A 95 8.81 7.27 -10.66
N ILE A 96 8.01 6.32 -10.16
CA ILE A 96 8.45 4.94 -9.89
C ILE A 96 8.85 4.28 -11.20
N GLY A 97 8.00 4.35 -12.22
CA GLY A 97 8.25 3.75 -13.54
C GLY A 97 9.57 4.21 -14.16
N ALA A 98 9.95 5.47 -13.97
CA ALA A 98 11.24 5.99 -14.45
C ALA A 98 12.47 5.37 -13.77
N LEU A 99 12.32 4.79 -12.57
CA LEU A 99 13.39 4.16 -11.79
C LEU A 99 13.48 2.64 -11.98
N LEU A 100 12.50 2.00 -12.61
CA LEU A 100 12.51 0.55 -12.77
C LEU A 100 13.42 0.07 -13.91
N ALA A 101 14.03 -1.09 -13.70
CA ALA A 101 14.82 -1.80 -14.72
C ALA A 101 13.94 -2.63 -15.68
N LYS A 102 12.73 -3.00 -15.23
CA LYS A 102 11.74 -3.77 -15.96
C LYS A 102 10.33 -3.46 -15.45
N GLU A 103 9.31 -3.94 -16.16
CA GLU A 103 7.93 -3.89 -15.66
C GLU A 103 7.81 -4.60 -14.31
N SER A 104 6.94 -4.09 -13.45
CA SER A 104 6.68 -4.68 -12.14
C SER A 104 5.87 -5.97 -12.30
N GLU A 105 6.17 -6.95 -11.45
CA GLU A 105 5.44 -8.20 -11.38
C GLU A 105 4.36 -8.09 -10.30
N TYR A 106 3.14 -8.54 -10.59
CA TYR A 106 2.00 -8.42 -9.68
C TYR A 106 1.41 -9.80 -9.38
N THR A 107 0.91 -9.95 -8.15
CA THR A 107 0.05 -11.08 -7.78
C THR A 107 -1.10 -10.55 -6.94
N ASP A 108 -2.33 -10.87 -7.34
CA ASP A 108 -3.56 -10.48 -6.66
C ASP A 108 -3.90 -11.44 -5.52
N TYR A 109 -4.51 -10.90 -4.46
CA TYR A 109 -4.91 -11.66 -3.27
C TYR A 109 -6.25 -11.17 -2.71
N VAL A 110 -6.90 -12.06 -1.95
CA VAL A 110 -7.93 -11.69 -0.97
C VAL A 110 -7.29 -11.80 0.41
N PRO A 111 -6.90 -10.69 1.06
CA PRO A 111 -6.26 -10.74 2.36
C PRO A 111 -7.16 -11.37 3.42
N VAL A 112 -6.68 -12.42 4.09
CA VAL A 112 -7.46 -13.15 5.10
C VAL A 112 -7.26 -12.56 6.49
N ARG A 113 -6.00 -12.45 6.94
CA ARG A 113 -5.57 -11.83 8.21
C ARG A 113 -4.11 -11.38 8.12
N GLY A 114 -3.70 -10.45 8.98
CA GLY A 114 -2.31 -10.01 9.11
C GLY A 114 -2.06 -9.29 10.44
N LYS A 115 -0.80 -9.00 10.76
CA LYS A 115 -0.40 -8.18 11.91
C LYS A 115 0.91 -7.45 11.62
N ALA A 116 0.86 -6.11 11.51
CA ALA A 116 2.01 -5.22 11.58
C ALA A 116 1.82 -4.23 12.75
N ALA A 117 2.89 -3.88 13.46
CA ALA A 117 2.83 -3.09 14.70
C ALA A 117 4.14 -2.31 14.96
N PHE A 118 4.75 -1.81 13.88
CA PHE A 118 5.95 -0.99 13.89
C PHE A 118 5.64 0.38 13.30
#